data_AF-A0A560S345-F1
#
_entry.id   AF-A0A560S345-F1
#
_cell.length_a   1.000
_cell.length_b   1.000
_cell.length_c   1.000
_cell.angle_alpha   90.00
_cell.angle_beta   90.00
_cell.angle_gamma   90.00
#
_symmetry.space_group_name_H-M   'P 1'
#
loop_
_entity.id
_entity.type
_entity.pdbx_description
1 polymer ?
#
loop_
_entity_poly.entity_id
_entity_poly.type
_entity_poly.pdbx_seq_one_letter_code
_entity_poly.pdbx_strand_id
1 'polypeptide(L)' 'MSSQSSPIVEAPQPQVERHIMRREEVERKTGFKRAHIYNLMREGKFPQAKRIGLRAVGWDSLEI' A
#
# COMPACT_ATOMS: atom_id res chain seq x y z
N MET A 1 -25.47 38.13 19.16
CA MET A 1 -24.72 37.24 20.07
C MET A 1 -25.03 35.81 19.68
N SER A 2 -24.12 35.15 18.96
CA SER A 2 -24.03 33.68 18.79
C SER A 2 -23.14 33.40 17.59
N SER A 3 -21.98 32.78 17.85
CA SER A 3 -21.32 31.84 16.94
C SER A 3 -20.22 31.17 17.74
N GLN A 4 -20.57 30.06 18.38
CA GLN A 4 -19.63 29.13 19.00
C GLN A 4 -18.76 28.53 17.89
N SER A 5 -17.48 28.90 17.84
CA SER A 5 -16.47 28.16 17.07
C SER A 5 -16.14 26.89 17.83
N SER A 6 -16.77 25.78 17.45
CA SER A 6 -16.39 24.46 17.95
C SER A 6 -15.01 24.08 17.39
N PRO A 7 -14.03 23.67 18.21
CA PRO A 7 -12.79 23.12 17.70
C PRO A 7 -13.09 21.73 17.14
N ILE A 8 -12.81 21.54 15.85
CA ILE A 8 -12.84 20.24 15.19
C ILE A 8 -11.74 19.41 15.87
N VAL A 9 -12.13 18.48 16.73
CA VAL A 9 -11.21 17.49 17.29
C VAL A 9 -10.99 16.47 16.19
N GLU A 10 -10.01 16.73 15.34
CA GLU A 10 -9.63 15.84 14.26
C GLU A 10 -8.96 14.61 14.87
N ALA A 11 -9.75 13.54 15.00
CA ALA A 11 -9.23 12.22 15.38
C ALA A 11 -8.08 11.86 14.43
N PRO A 12 -6.99 11.24 14.91
CA PRO A 12 -5.88 10.86 14.04
C PRO A 12 -6.39 9.75 13.12
N GLN A 13 -6.81 10.14 11.91
CA GLN A 13 -7.04 9.18 10.85
C GLN A 13 -5.74 8.42 10.66
N PRO A 14 -5.76 7.08 10.58
CA PRO A 14 -4.54 6.33 10.29
C PRO A 14 -4.10 6.74 8.89
N GLN A 15 -3.16 7.69 8.83
CA GLN A 15 -2.50 8.08 7.60
C GLN A 15 -1.78 6.82 7.13
N VAL A 16 -2.33 6.17 6.10
CA VAL A 16 -1.67 5.04 5.47
C VAL A 16 -0.42 5.60 4.80
N GLU A 17 0.66 5.62 5.57
CA GLU A 17 1.91 6.23 5.14
C GLU A 17 2.41 5.45 3.91
N ARG A 18 2.59 6.18 2.81
CA ARG A 18 3.00 5.59 1.56
C ARG A 18 4.42 5.07 1.70
N HIS A 19 4.59 3.76 1.57
CA HIS A 19 5.88 3.11 1.63
C HIS A 19 5.98 2.03 0.56
N ILE A 20 7.19 1.49 0.38
CA ILE A 20 7.40 0.40 -0.55
C ILE A 20 7.29 -0.93 0.19
N MET A 21 6.24 -1.68 -0.12
CA MET A 21 6.01 -3.01 0.40
C MET A 21 6.92 -4.03 -0.27
N ARG A 22 7.61 -4.86 0.52
CA ARG A 22 8.37 -6.01 0.00
C ARG A 22 7.45 -7.20 -0.24
N ARG A 23 7.93 -8.21 -0.98
CA ARG A 23 7.12 -9.39 -1.36
C ARG A 23 6.40 -10.02 -0.16
N GLU A 24 7.10 -10.21 0.95
CA GLU A 24 6.53 -10.83 2.17
C GLU A 24 5.37 -10.01 2.76
N GLU A 25 5.47 -8.69 2.72
CA GLU A 25 4.39 -7.80 3.18
C GLU A 25 3.20 -7.83 2.21
N VAL A 26 3.47 -7.87 0.91
CA VAL A 26 2.43 -8.02 -0.12
C VAL A 26 1.71 -9.36 0.03
N GLU A 27 2.44 -10.45 0.28
CA GLU A 27 1.85 -11.77 0.55
C GLU A 27 0.98 -11.73 1.82
N ARG A 28 1.43 -11.03 2.88
CA ARG A 28 0.67 -10.88 4.13
C ARG A 28 -0.59 -10.02 3.95
N LYS A 29 -0.51 -8.92 3.19
CA LYS A 29 -1.63 -7.99 2.97
C LYS A 29 -2.68 -8.57 2.02
N THR A 30 -2.27 -9.24 0.96
CA THR A 30 -3.17 -9.78 -0.08
C THR A 30 -3.60 -11.23 0.19
N GLY A 31 -2.85 -11.97 1.01
CA GLY A 31 -3.02 -13.42 1.19
C GLY A 31 -2.51 -14.26 0.00
N PHE A 32 -2.09 -13.63 -1.09
CA PHE A 32 -1.57 -14.34 -2.26
C PHE A 32 -0.15 -14.81 -2.05
N LYS A 33 0.15 -16.03 -2.50
CA LYS A 33 1.52 -16.54 -2.54
C LYS A 33 2.24 -15.99 -3.77
N ARG A 34 3.58 -15.94 -3.68
CA ARG A 34 4.51 -15.48 -4.73
C ARG A 34 4.10 -15.87 -6.16
N ALA A 35 3.81 -17.15 -6.40
CA ALA A 35 3.47 -17.63 -7.75
C ALA A 35 2.19 -16.96 -8.29
N HIS A 36 1.19 -16.78 -7.43
CA HIS A 36 -0.07 -16.15 -7.81
C HIS A 36 0.11 -14.66 -8.09
N ILE A 37 0.92 -13.96 -7.27
CA ILE A 37 1.28 -12.55 -7.52
C ILE A 37 1.89 -12.38 -8.91
N TYR A 38 2.88 -13.21 -9.28
CA TYR A 38 3.50 -13.11 -10.61
C TYR A 38 2.56 -13.50 -11.76
N ASN A 39 1.65 -14.45 -11.54
CA ASN A 39 0.62 -14.76 -12.53
C ASN A 39 -0.31 -13.57 -12.77
N LEU A 40 -0.80 -12.92 -11.70
CA LEU A 40 -1.64 -11.73 -11.82
C LEU A 40 -0.89 -10.55 -12.45
N MET A 41 0.41 -10.39 -12.16
CA MET A 41 1.25 -9.39 -12.83
C MET A 41 1.32 -9.64 -14.34
N ARG A 42 1.49 -10.90 -14.76
CA ARG A 42 1.50 -11.26 -16.19
C ARG A 42 0.13 -11.05 -16.86
N GLU A 43 -0.96 -11.27 -16.11
CA GLU A 43 -2.33 -11.02 -16.56
C GLU A 43 -2.71 -9.53 -16.53
N GLY A 44 -1.85 -8.65 -16.01
CA GLY A 44 -2.15 -7.21 -15.86
C GLY A 44 -3.17 -6.89 -14.76
N LYS A 45 -3.47 -7.86 -13.88
CA LYS A 45 -4.43 -7.74 -12.78
C LYS A 45 -3.78 -7.36 -11.44
N PHE A 46 -2.46 -7.18 -11.44
CA PHE A 46 -1.70 -6.83 -10.25
C PHE A 46 -0.61 -5.80 -10.59
N PRO A 47 -0.30 -4.85 -9.67
CA PRO A 47 0.74 -3.86 -9.92
C PRO A 47 2.11 -4.50 -10.19
N GLN A 48 2.85 -3.90 -11.11
CA GLN A 48 4.20 -4.36 -11.42
C GLN A 48 5.17 -4.01 -10.28
N ALA A 49 6.14 -4.90 -10.02
CA ALA A 49 7.15 -4.65 -9.00
C ALA A 49 8.09 -3.52 -9.46
N LYS A 50 8.23 -2.47 -8.64
CA LYS A 50 9.15 -1.36 -8.85
C LYS A 50 10.54 -1.75 -8.34
N ARG A 51 11.59 -1.48 -9.14
CA ARG A 51 12.99 -1.72 -8.74
C ARG A 51 13.44 -0.63 -7.77
N ILE A 52 13.86 -1.02 -6.58
CA ILE A 52 14.32 -0.09 -5.52
C ILE A 52 15.85 -0.15 -5.40
N GLY A 53 16.47 -1.26 -5.82
CA GLY A 53 17.91 -1.41 -5.78
C GLY A 53 18.41 -2.54 -6.69
N LEU A 54 19.72 -2.82 -6.62
CA LEU A 54 20.39 -3.75 -7.53
C LEU A 54 19.73 -5.15 -7.53
N ARG A 55 19.39 -5.65 -6.33
CA ARG A 55 18.74 -6.95 -6.08
C ARG A 55 17.39 -6.83 -5.38
N ALA A 56 16.82 -5.62 -5.32
CA ALA A 56 15.65 -5.30 -4.52
C ALA A 56 14.50 -4.76 -5.38
N VAL A 57 13.32 -5.34 -5.17
CA VAL A 57 12.06 -4.89 -5.76
C VAL A 57 11.00 -4.76 -4.67
N GLY A 58 9.97 -3.96 -4.93
CA GLY A 58 8.81 -3.85 -4.06
C GLY A 58 7.64 -3.19 -4.79
N TRP A 59 6.55 -3.03 -4.07
CA TRP A 59 5.29 -2.51 -4.58
C TRP A 59 4.87 -1.27 -3.80
N ASP A 60 4.14 -0.38 -4.44
CA ASP A 60 3.62 0.81 -3.79
C ASP A 60 2.51 0.43 -2.81
N SER A 61 2.58 0.87 -1.56
CA SER A 61 1.57 0.52 -0.55
C SER A 61 0.18 1.06 -0.86
N LEU A 62 0.07 2.05 -1.76
CA LEU A 62 -1.21 2.59 -2.23
C LEU A 62 -1.79 1.82 -3.43
N GLU A 63 -0.98 1.00 -4.11
CA GLU A 63 -1.41 0.19 -5.26
C GLU A 63 -1.77 -1.25 -4.85
N ILE A 64 -1.36 -1.68 -3.65
CA ILE A 64 -1.56 -3.01 -3.06
C ILE A 64 -2.58 -2.94 -1.93
#